data_AF-A0A828QW02-F1
#
_entry.id   AF-A0A828QW02-F1
#
_cell.length_a   1.000
_cell.length_b   1.000
_cell.length_c   1.000
_cell.angle_alpha   90.00
_cell.angle_beta   90.00
_cell.angle_gamma   90.00
#
_symmetry.space_group_name_H-M   'P 1'
#
loop_
_entity.id
_entity.type
_entity.pdbx_description
1 polymer ?
#
loop_
_entity_poly.entity_id
_entity_poly.type
_entity_poly.pdbx_seq_one_letter_code
_entity_poly.pdbx_strand_id
1 'polypeptide(L)'
;MFQKLFSVIALSALLVSFSFANDLLAKLSNGAVSDNSIGVKILSLDEMKEVRGGYAVTTIRISQNELAALAVPDFENELGWEIKNGQIDLEQTMKNDRGLCQMGSTQCYSNSATKKHLWQSQKRLQEFTNALDGSNPLYTALGFSVKRNVGFNRAGKFVYFSYGVVAVNRFDGSIRNVTNSATLNNNVIINELKRNYKDRLESALGGLR
;
A
#
# COMPACT_ATOMS: atom_id res chain seq x y z
N MET A 1 51.87 -17.52 3.57
CA MET A 1 50.45 -17.76 3.90
C MET A 1 49.80 -16.47 4.44
N PHE A 2 49.72 -15.41 3.60
CA PHE A 2 49.32 -14.06 4.02
C PHE A 2 48.56 -13.31 2.90
N GLN A 3 47.65 -13.99 2.19
CA GLN A 3 46.87 -13.36 1.11
C GLN A 3 45.35 -13.50 1.25
N LYS A 4 44.83 -14.11 2.33
CA LYS A 4 43.38 -14.33 2.53
C LYS A 4 42.73 -13.52 3.65
N LEU A 5 43.44 -12.60 4.30
CA LEU A 5 42.94 -11.82 5.45
C LEU A 5 42.49 -10.39 5.12
N PHE A 6 42.73 -9.89 3.89
CA PHE A 6 42.42 -8.50 3.53
C PHE A 6 40.99 -8.25 3.01
N SER A 7 40.21 -9.28 2.70
CA SER A 7 38.85 -9.10 2.13
C SER A 7 37.74 -8.95 3.17
N VAL A 8 37.95 -9.40 4.41
CA VAL A 8 36.91 -9.36 5.45
C VAL A 8 36.92 -8.04 6.22
N ILE A 9 38.11 -7.44 6.43
CA ILE A 9 38.26 -6.19 7.20
C ILE A 9 37.68 -4.98 6.43
N ALA A 10 37.78 -4.97 5.10
CA ALA A 10 37.20 -3.91 4.27
C ALA A 10 35.66 -3.91 4.31
N LEU A 11 35.02 -5.08 4.40
CA LEU A 11 33.56 -5.20 4.45
C LEU A 11 33.00 -4.81 5.82
N SER A 12 33.73 -5.11 6.91
CA SER A 12 33.37 -4.64 8.26
C SER A 12 33.52 -3.12 8.42
N ALA A 13 34.51 -2.50 7.76
CA ALA A 13 34.67 -1.03 7.78
C ALA A 13 33.56 -0.29 7.00
N LEU A 14 33.00 -0.92 5.96
CA LEU A 14 31.87 -0.39 5.21
C LEU A 14 30.57 -0.38 6.03
N LEU A 15 30.37 -1.35 6.95
CA LEU A 15 29.17 -1.42 7.77
C LEU A 15 29.14 -0.42 8.93
N VAL A 16 30.31 0.01 9.44
CA VAL A 16 30.39 1.01 10.53
C VAL A 16 30.18 2.45 10.01
N SER A 17 30.20 2.65 8.69
CA SER A 17 30.11 3.98 8.07
C SER A 17 28.68 4.48 7.80
N PHE A 18 27.65 3.66 8.00
CA PHE A 18 26.25 4.11 7.84
C PHE A 18 25.76 5.00 8.99
N SER A 19 26.51 5.10 10.09
CA SER A 19 26.11 5.92 11.24
C SER A 19 26.33 7.44 11.06
N PHE A 20 26.99 7.90 9.99
CA PHE A 20 27.32 9.31 9.76
C PHE A 20 27.31 9.73 8.28
N ALA A 21 26.42 9.18 7.46
CA ALA A 21 26.30 9.62 6.07
C ALA A 21 25.49 10.93 5.97
N ASN A 22 26.14 12.07 6.21
CA ASN A 22 25.56 13.42 6.03
C ASN A 22 25.32 13.83 4.55
N ASP A 23 25.45 12.89 3.61
CA ASP A 23 25.22 13.17 2.19
C ASP A 23 25.14 11.87 1.37
N LEU A 24 24.04 11.13 1.54
CA LEU A 24 23.85 9.84 0.88
C LEU A 24 23.68 10.02 -0.62
N LEU A 25 22.95 11.04 -1.06
CA LEU A 25 22.74 11.32 -2.48
C LEU A 25 24.05 11.67 -3.16
N ALA A 26 24.93 12.48 -2.56
CA ALA A 26 26.19 12.85 -3.19
C ALA A 26 27.10 11.63 -3.42
N LYS A 27 27.06 10.65 -2.51
CA LYS A 27 27.81 9.40 -2.70
C LYS A 27 27.23 8.52 -3.80
N LEU A 28 25.91 8.48 -3.96
CA LEU A 28 25.23 7.67 -4.97
C LEU A 28 25.29 8.30 -6.37
N SER A 29 25.27 9.63 -6.43
CA SER A 29 25.24 10.39 -7.67
C SER A 29 26.63 10.86 -8.12
N ASN A 30 27.71 10.38 -7.50
CA ASN A 30 29.08 10.90 -7.70
C ASN A 30 29.15 12.45 -7.64
N GLY A 31 28.43 13.06 -6.69
CA GLY A 31 28.43 14.51 -6.47
C GLY A 31 27.46 15.31 -7.35
N ALA A 32 26.70 14.68 -8.26
CA ALA A 32 25.70 15.37 -9.08
C ALA A 32 24.50 15.94 -8.29
N VAL A 33 24.06 15.27 -7.22
CA VAL A 33 22.95 15.65 -6.35
C VAL A 33 23.33 15.32 -4.92
N SER A 34 23.12 16.25 -3.98
CA SER A 34 23.39 16.07 -2.55
C SER A 34 22.11 16.15 -1.73
N ASP A 35 22.15 15.68 -0.49
CA ASP A 35 21.06 15.83 0.47
C ASP A 35 20.74 17.32 0.75
N ASN A 36 21.67 18.22 0.41
CA ASN A 36 21.54 19.68 0.54
C ASN A 36 21.27 20.40 -0.79
N SER A 37 21.07 19.67 -1.90
CA SER A 37 20.82 20.28 -3.20
C SER A 37 19.47 20.99 -3.24
N ILE A 38 19.40 22.10 -3.99
CA ILE A 38 18.13 22.80 -4.24
C ILE A 38 17.12 21.82 -4.83
N GLY A 39 15.97 21.66 -4.16
CA GLY A 39 14.92 20.71 -4.53
C GLY A 39 14.93 19.39 -3.76
N VAL A 40 15.98 19.12 -2.98
CA VAL A 40 16.05 17.98 -2.05
C VAL A 40 15.62 18.44 -0.66
N LYS A 41 14.60 17.79 -0.08
CA LYS A 41 14.12 18.07 1.27
C LYS A 41 14.51 16.92 2.20
N ILE A 42 15.41 17.19 3.13
CA ILE A 42 15.66 16.30 4.28
C ILE A 42 14.49 16.48 5.25
N LEU A 43 13.82 15.39 5.56
CA LEU A 43 12.71 15.40 6.51
C LEU A 43 13.24 15.40 7.95
N SER A 44 12.62 16.19 8.81
CA SER A 44 12.83 16.13 10.26
C SER A 44 12.32 14.81 10.86
N LEU A 45 12.74 14.46 12.07
CA LEU A 45 12.30 13.23 12.75
C LEU A 45 10.78 13.13 12.90
N ASP A 46 10.09 14.26 13.03
CA ASP A 46 8.63 14.28 13.11
C ASP A 46 7.98 14.18 11.73
N GLU A 47 8.54 14.80 10.70
CA GLU A 47 8.09 14.61 9.31
C GLU A 47 8.33 13.18 8.82
N MET A 48 9.43 12.52 9.23
CA MET A 48 9.69 11.11 8.93
C MET A 48 8.64 10.17 9.56
N LYS A 49 8.06 10.53 10.72
CA LYS A 49 6.94 9.78 11.32
C LYS A 49 5.63 9.99 10.54
N GLU A 50 5.51 11.09 9.82
CA GLU A 50 4.36 11.40 8.97
C GLU A 50 4.45 10.79 7.56
N VAL A 51 5.64 10.39 7.11
CA VAL A 51 5.81 9.60 5.88
C VAL A 51 5.20 8.23 6.09
N ARG A 52 3.91 8.09 5.76
CA ARG A 52 3.26 6.79 5.69
C ARG A 52 3.62 6.14 4.37
N GLY A 53 4.54 5.19 4.37
CA GLY A 53 4.56 4.20 3.29
C GLY A 53 3.39 3.21 3.48
N GLY A 54 3.17 2.34 2.49
CA GLY A 54 1.94 1.57 2.39
C GLY A 54 0.95 2.20 1.42
N TYR A 55 0.04 1.37 0.90
CA TYR A 55 -1.08 1.87 0.13
C TYR A 55 -1.84 2.96 0.92
N ALA A 56 -2.22 4.02 0.22
CA ALA A 56 -3.04 5.08 0.80
C ALA A 56 -4.45 4.54 1.07
N VAL A 57 -5.14 5.11 2.06
CA VAL A 57 -6.54 4.78 2.33
C VAL A 57 -7.42 6.00 2.16
N THR A 58 -8.39 5.88 1.25
CA THR A 58 -9.44 6.89 1.06
C THR A 58 -10.79 6.31 1.44
N THR A 59 -11.67 7.13 2.01
CA THR A 59 -13.05 6.72 2.32
C THR A 59 -14.01 7.33 1.31
N ILE A 60 -14.86 6.51 0.71
CA ILE A 60 -15.87 6.93 -0.26
C ILE A 60 -17.28 6.61 0.22
N ARG A 61 -18.25 7.33 -0.33
CA ARG A 61 -19.67 7.01 -0.21
C ARG A 61 -20.13 6.25 -1.45
N ILE A 62 -20.57 5.01 -1.28
CA ILE A 62 -21.11 4.17 -2.37
C ILE A 62 -22.59 4.49 -2.58
N SER A 63 -23.33 4.65 -1.48
CA SER A 63 -24.74 5.05 -1.50
C SER A 63 -25.10 5.83 -0.25
N GLN A 64 -26.37 6.21 -0.11
CA GLN A 64 -26.87 6.87 1.11
C GLN A 64 -26.56 6.04 2.37
N ASN A 65 -26.63 4.71 2.27
CA ASN A 65 -26.49 3.80 3.40
C ASN A 65 -25.23 2.94 3.35
N GLU A 66 -24.28 3.22 2.45
CA GLU A 66 -23.06 2.42 2.30
C GLU A 66 -21.82 3.29 2.10
N LEU A 67 -20.79 3.01 2.89
CA LEU A 67 -19.49 3.64 2.83
C LEU A 67 -18.42 2.57 2.61
N ALA A 68 -17.27 2.95 2.04
CA ALA A 68 -16.12 2.06 1.94
C ALA A 68 -14.81 2.77 2.27
N ALA A 69 -13.88 2.02 2.84
CA ALA A 69 -12.47 2.39 2.91
C ALA A 69 -11.73 1.65 1.80
N LEU A 70 -11.00 2.37 0.95
CA LEU A 70 -10.32 1.85 -0.23
C LEU A 70 -8.81 1.84 0.00
N ALA A 71 -8.18 0.69 -0.18
CA ALA A 71 -6.74 0.57 -0.36
C ALA A 71 -6.36 1.01 -1.77
N VAL A 72 -5.57 2.08 -1.85
CA VAL A 72 -5.09 2.68 -3.09
C VAL A 72 -3.58 2.48 -3.16
N PRO A 73 -3.10 1.50 -3.93
CA PRO A 73 -1.68 1.32 -4.18
C PRO A 73 -1.02 2.59 -4.71
N ASP A 74 0.21 2.85 -4.25
CA ASP A 74 1.05 3.85 -4.89
C ASP A 74 1.58 3.32 -6.24
N PHE A 75 1.42 4.13 -7.28
CA PHE A 75 1.74 3.71 -8.63
C PHE A 75 3.25 3.51 -8.82
N GLU A 76 4.07 4.40 -8.28
CA GLU A 76 5.51 4.39 -8.52
C GLU A 76 6.28 3.46 -7.58
N ASN A 77 5.75 3.30 -6.36
CA ASN A 77 6.44 2.64 -5.27
C ASN A 77 5.94 1.22 -5.03
N GLU A 78 4.65 0.96 -5.20
CA GLU A 78 4.05 -0.36 -4.93
C GLU A 78 3.87 -1.15 -6.23
N LEU A 79 3.10 -0.59 -7.18
CA LEU A 79 2.78 -1.26 -8.44
C LEU A 79 3.94 -1.22 -9.43
N GLY A 80 4.65 -0.09 -9.48
CA GLY A 80 5.63 0.21 -10.52
C GLY A 80 4.97 0.48 -11.87
N TRP A 81 5.82 0.78 -12.86
CA TRP A 81 5.47 0.79 -14.27
C TRP A 81 6.74 0.60 -15.10
N GLU A 82 6.65 -0.13 -16.20
CA GLU A 82 7.73 -0.23 -17.19
C GLU A 82 7.25 0.36 -18.51
N ILE A 83 8.10 1.16 -19.15
CA ILE A 83 7.82 1.64 -20.51
C ILE A 83 8.55 0.72 -21.48
N LYS A 84 7.80 0.07 -22.37
CA LYS A 84 8.37 -0.56 -23.57
C LYS A 84 7.86 0.13 -24.82
N ASN A 85 8.78 0.52 -25.68
CA ASN A 85 8.49 1.14 -26.98
C ASN A 85 7.51 2.34 -26.88
N GLY A 86 7.64 3.16 -25.81
CA GLY A 86 6.79 4.33 -25.58
C GLY A 86 5.40 4.03 -25.02
N GLN A 87 5.11 2.79 -24.62
CA GLN A 87 3.84 2.39 -23.98
C GLN A 87 4.09 1.74 -22.62
N ILE A 88 3.12 1.88 -21.71
CA ILE A 88 3.16 1.23 -20.39
C ILE A 88 2.96 -0.28 -20.57
N ASP A 89 3.93 -1.08 -20.17
CA ASP A 89 3.86 -2.55 -20.13
C ASP A 89 3.45 -3.01 -18.72
N LEU A 90 2.16 -3.28 -18.55
CA LEU A 90 1.58 -3.75 -17.30
C LEU A 90 2.03 -5.16 -16.90
N GLU A 91 2.33 -6.01 -17.87
CA GLU A 91 2.68 -7.40 -17.61
C GLU A 91 4.10 -7.51 -17.03
N GLN A 92 5.02 -6.68 -17.53
CA GLN A 92 6.35 -6.56 -16.96
C GLN A 92 6.37 -5.85 -15.62
N THR A 93 5.51 -4.85 -15.45
CA THR A 93 5.37 -4.10 -14.20
C THR A 93 5.17 -5.05 -13.01
N MET A 94 4.30 -6.06 -13.17
CA MET A 94 4.05 -7.07 -12.14
C MET A 94 5.15 -8.15 -12.03
N LYS A 95 5.97 -8.37 -13.07
CA LYS A 95 7.11 -9.31 -13.06
C LYS A 95 8.33 -8.79 -12.29
N ASN A 96 8.41 -7.48 -12.02
CA ASN A 96 9.59 -6.83 -11.43
C ASN A 96 9.67 -6.90 -9.90
N ASP A 97 9.31 -8.04 -9.30
CA ASP A 97 9.39 -8.25 -7.84
C ASP A 97 8.66 -7.15 -7.02
N ARG A 98 7.57 -6.63 -7.57
CA ARG A 98 6.74 -5.57 -6.98
C ARG A 98 5.82 -6.10 -5.89
N GLY A 99 5.39 -5.23 -4.99
CA GLY A 99 4.64 -5.63 -3.80
C GLY A 99 3.72 -4.52 -3.30
N LEU A 100 2.89 -4.86 -2.31
CA LEU A 100 2.12 -3.90 -1.53
C LEU A 100 2.66 -3.88 -0.10
N CYS A 101 3.17 -2.74 0.34
CA CYS A 101 3.55 -2.52 1.72
C CYS A 101 2.32 -2.61 2.63
N GLN A 102 2.61 -2.86 3.91
CA GLN A 102 1.60 -2.79 4.95
C GLN A 102 1.12 -1.35 5.15
N MET A 103 -0.17 -1.18 5.47
CA MET A 103 -0.70 0.13 5.82
C MET A 103 0.12 0.79 6.94
N GLY A 104 0.65 1.98 6.68
CA GLY A 104 1.48 2.74 7.61
C GLY A 104 2.97 2.33 7.67
N SER A 105 3.42 1.42 6.80
CA SER A 105 4.82 0.98 6.75
C SER A 105 5.67 1.85 5.82
N THR A 106 6.64 2.58 6.36
CA THR A 106 7.49 3.52 5.60
C THR A 106 8.39 2.87 4.52
N GLN A 107 8.69 1.59 4.65
CA GLN A 107 9.48 0.82 3.69
C GLN A 107 9.05 -0.64 3.68
N CYS A 108 9.09 -1.28 2.50
CA CYS A 108 8.92 -2.73 2.39
C CYS A 108 9.73 -3.33 1.23
N TYR A 109 10.86 -2.70 0.92
CA TYR A 109 11.82 -3.16 -0.08
C TYR A 109 12.83 -4.14 0.54
N SER A 110 13.16 -5.18 -0.22
CA SER A 110 14.39 -5.96 0.00
C SER A 110 15.61 -5.23 -0.56
N ASN A 111 15.41 -4.38 -1.57
CA ASN A 111 16.44 -3.48 -2.11
C ASN A 111 15.78 -2.18 -2.60
N SER A 112 16.08 -1.06 -1.93
CA SER A 112 15.48 0.25 -2.24
C SER A 112 15.99 0.84 -3.57
N ALA A 113 17.21 0.53 -4.00
CA ALA A 113 17.77 1.05 -5.25
C ALA A 113 17.06 0.46 -6.48
N THR A 114 16.72 -0.83 -6.42
CA THR A 114 15.96 -1.51 -7.49
C THR A 114 14.45 -1.49 -7.25
N LYS A 115 14.00 -0.93 -6.12
CA LYS A 115 12.61 -1.00 -5.62
C LYS A 115 12.05 -2.43 -5.60
N LYS A 116 12.92 -3.42 -5.37
CA LYS A 116 12.55 -4.83 -5.19
C LYS A 116 11.86 -4.99 -3.85
N HIS A 117 10.65 -5.52 -3.82
CA HIS A 117 9.90 -5.69 -2.58
C HIS A 117 10.34 -6.92 -1.79
N LEU A 118 10.01 -6.94 -0.49
CA LEU A 118 10.07 -8.16 0.32
C LEU A 118 9.04 -9.17 -0.20
N TRP A 119 9.35 -10.47 -0.07
CA TRP A 119 8.46 -11.55 -0.51
C TRP A 119 7.04 -11.44 0.07
N GLN A 120 6.92 -11.01 1.33
CA GLN A 120 5.64 -10.78 2.00
C GLN A 120 4.83 -9.70 1.28
N SER A 121 5.47 -8.60 0.87
CA SER A 121 4.83 -7.52 0.12
C SER A 121 4.42 -7.97 -1.28
N GLN A 122 5.23 -8.80 -1.94
CA GLN A 122 4.86 -9.39 -3.23
C GLN A 122 3.60 -10.24 -3.12
N LYS A 123 3.51 -11.09 -2.08
CA LYS A 123 2.32 -11.89 -1.80
C LYS A 123 1.08 -11.02 -1.54
N ARG A 124 1.24 -9.89 -0.85
CA ARG A 124 0.16 -8.92 -0.61
C ARG A 124 -0.37 -8.33 -1.92
N LEU A 125 0.52 -7.98 -2.86
CA LEU A 125 0.12 -7.52 -4.19
C LEU A 125 -0.62 -8.62 -4.97
N GLN A 126 -0.18 -9.87 -4.88
CA GLN A 126 -0.89 -10.99 -5.48
C GLN A 126 -2.30 -11.15 -4.90
N GLU A 127 -2.44 -11.13 -3.57
CA GLU A 127 -3.75 -11.20 -2.90
C GLU A 127 -4.66 -10.02 -3.27
N PHE A 128 -4.10 -8.82 -3.38
CA PHE A 128 -4.82 -7.64 -3.84
C PHE A 128 -5.34 -7.82 -5.27
N THR A 129 -4.48 -8.18 -6.22
CA THR A 129 -4.86 -8.32 -7.63
C THR A 129 -5.87 -9.45 -7.83
N ASN A 130 -5.72 -10.58 -7.12
CA ASN A 130 -6.68 -11.68 -7.18
C ASN A 130 -8.07 -11.26 -6.70
N ALA A 131 -8.15 -10.35 -5.72
CA ALA A 131 -9.42 -9.84 -5.20
C ALA A 131 -10.11 -8.84 -6.13
N LEU A 132 -9.42 -8.30 -7.14
CA LEU A 132 -9.97 -7.33 -8.10
C LEU A 132 -10.84 -7.97 -9.19
N ASP A 133 -10.95 -9.30 -9.23
CA ASP A 133 -11.80 -10.06 -10.16
C ASP A 133 -11.58 -9.64 -11.63
N GLY A 134 -10.32 -9.72 -12.05
CA GLY A 134 -9.87 -9.38 -13.40
C GLY A 134 -9.72 -7.87 -13.68
N SER A 135 -10.05 -7.00 -12.73
CA SER A 135 -9.85 -5.56 -12.89
C SER A 135 -8.37 -5.20 -12.80
N ASN A 136 -7.97 -4.17 -13.55
CA ASN A 136 -6.58 -3.76 -13.65
C ASN A 136 -6.11 -3.08 -12.35
N PRO A 137 -5.06 -3.59 -11.68
CA PRO A 137 -4.58 -3.03 -10.42
C PRO A 137 -4.01 -1.61 -10.56
N LEU A 138 -3.59 -1.18 -11.77
CA LEU A 138 -3.04 0.17 -11.96
C LEU A 138 -4.04 1.28 -11.63
N TYR A 139 -5.30 1.10 -11.97
CA TYR A 139 -6.34 2.11 -11.75
C TYR A 139 -7.46 1.62 -10.84
N THR A 140 -7.42 0.39 -10.34
CA THR A 140 -8.47 -0.14 -9.46
C THR A 140 -8.01 -0.18 -8.01
N ALA A 141 -8.81 0.39 -7.11
CA ALA A 141 -8.65 0.28 -5.66
C ALA A 141 -9.51 -0.85 -5.11
N LEU A 142 -9.02 -1.55 -4.09
CA LEU A 142 -9.77 -2.60 -3.39
C LEU A 142 -10.27 -2.05 -2.06
N GLY A 143 -11.54 -2.26 -1.72
CA GLY A 143 -12.15 -1.63 -0.55
C GLY A 143 -12.99 -2.55 0.31
N PHE A 144 -12.98 -2.28 1.60
CA PHE A 144 -13.92 -2.85 2.57
C PHE A 144 -15.14 -1.92 2.68
N SER A 145 -16.34 -2.44 2.40
CA SER A 145 -17.58 -1.68 2.50
C SER A 145 -18.40 -2.05 3.74
N VAL A 146 -19.06 -1.04 4.30
CA VAL A 146 -20.03 -1.17 5.40
C VAL A 146 -21.34 -0.57 4.92
N LYS A 147 -22.38 -1.40 4.93
CA LYS A 147 -23.73 -1.00 4.58
C LYS A 147 -24.64 -1.10 5.80
N ARG A 148 -25.33 0.00 6.09
CA ARG A 148 -26.36 0.07 7.12
C ARG A 148 -27.67 -0.47 6.61
N ASN A 149 -28.28 -1.33 7.40
CA ASN A 149 -29.60 -1.88 7.16
C ASN A 149 -30.52 -1.56 8.33
N VAL A 150 -31.81 -1.59 8.05
CA VAL A 150 -32.88 -1.43 9.03
C VAL A 150 -33.73 -2.67 8.99
N GLY A 151 -33.75 -3.41 10.10
CA GLY A 151 -34.63 -4.55 10.29
C GLY A 151 -35.84 -4.20 11.15
N PHE A 152 -36.84 -5.07 11.12
CA PHE A 152 -38.04 -4.98 11.96
C PHE A 152 -38.28 -6.32 12.65
N ASN A 153 -38.52 -6.29 13.95
CA ASN A 153 -38.92 -7.45 14.74
C ASN A 153 -40.09 -7.08 15.68
N ARG A 154 -40.51 -8.00 16.55
CA ARG A 154 -41.61 -7.77 17.50
C ARG A 154 -41.36 -6.62 18.49
N ALA A 155 -40.10 -6.28 18.75
CA ALA A 155 -39.68 -5.16 19.61
C ALA A 155 -39.55 -3.83 18.83
N GLY A 156 -39.77 -3.84 17.51
CA GLY A 156 -39.75 -2.67 16.65
C GLY A 156 -38.57 -2.63 15.68
N LYS A 157 -38.18 -1.42 15.31
CA LYS A 157 -37.13 -1.13 14.32
C LYS A 157 -35.75 -1.27 14.95
N PHE A 158 -34.85 -1.99 14.30
CA PHE A 158 -33.45 -2.11 14.73
C PHE A 158 -32.47 -1.87 13.57
N VAL A 159 -31.25 -1.48 13.92
CA VAL A 159 -30.17 -1.20 12.95
C VAL A 159 -29.18 -2.35 12.99
N TYR A 160 -28.72 -2.79 11.82
CA TYR A 160 -27.63 -3.75 11.69
C TYR A 160 -26.77 -3.43 10.48
N PHE A 161 -25.52 -3.88 10.50
CA PHE A 161 -24.56 -3.62 9.43
C PHE A 161 -24.23 -4.90 8.66
N SER A 162 -24.13 -4.78 7.34
CA SER A 162 -23.59 -5.80 6.45
C SER A 162 -22.26 -5.33 5.88
N TYR A 163 -21.36 -6.26 5.63
CA TYR A 163 -20.00 -5.98 5.18
C TYR A 163 -19.76 -6.55 3.78
N GLY A 164 -19.00 -5.83 2.98
CA GLY A 164 -18.67 -6.23 1.62
C GLY A 164 -17.25 -5.88 1.22
N VAL A 165 -16.91 -6.30 0.01
CA VAL A 165 -15.67 -5.96 -0.68
C VAL A 165 -16.03 -5.35 -2.03
N VAL A 166 -15.39 -4.22 -2.35
CA VAL A 166 -15.62 -3.49 -3.58
C VAL A 166 -14.31 -3.26 -4.33
N ALA A 167 -14.38 -3.31 -5.66
CA ALA A 167 -13.33 -2.86 -6.55
C ALA A 167 -13.78 -1.55 -7.19
N VAL A 168 -12.98 -0.49 -7.07
CA VAL A 168 -13.33 0.85 -7.55
C VAL A 168 -12.32 1.28 -8.60
N ASN A 169 -12.76 1.42 -9.85
CA ASN A 169 -11.96 2.00 -10.89
C ASN A 169 -11.85 3.52 -10.65
N ARG A 170 -10.63 3.99 -10.45
CA ARG A 170 -10.31 5.38 -10.12
C ARG A 170 -10.31 6.30 -11.34
N PHE A 171 -10.34 5.74 -12.56
CA PHE A 171 -10.38 6.51 -13.80
C PHE A 171 -11.80 6.96 -14.14
N ASP A 172 -12.77 6.03 -14.10
CA ASP A 172 -14.17 6.30 -14.47
C ASP A 172 -15.13 6.32 -13.28
N GLY A 173 -14.66 5.97 -12.08
CA GLY A 173 -15.48 5.91 -10.86
C GLY A 173 -16.38 4.68 -10.76
N SER A 174 -16.26 3.71 -11.67
CA SER A 174 -17.09 2.49 -11.64
C SER A 174 -16.79 1.66 -10.39
N ILE A 175 -17.85 1.17 -9.75
CA ILE A 175 -17.79 0.38 -8.52
C ILE A 175 -18.34 -1.01 -8.82
N ARG A 176 -17.52 -2.04 -8.58
CA ARG A 176 -17.90 -3.45 -8.69
C ARG A 176 -17.95 -4.06 -7.30
N ASN A 177 -19.02 -4.78 -7.00
CA ASN A 177 -19.07 -5.65 -5.83
C ASN A 177 -18.28 -6.93 -6.15
N VAL A 178 -17.20 -7.17 -5.41
CA VAL A 178 -16.33 -8.34 -5.54
C VAL A 178 -16.34 -9.18 -4.25
N THR A 179 -17.41 -9.05 -3.46
CA THR A 179 -17.57 -9.74 -2.18
C THR A 179 -17.66 -11.25 -2.41
N ASN A 180 -16.75 -11.99 -1.78
CA ASN A 180 -16.88 -13.42 -1.55
C ASN A 180 -16.32 -13.76 -0.16
N SER A 181 -16.64 -14.95 0.35
CA SER A 181 -16.26 -15.36 1.71
C SER A 181 -14.75 -15.44 1.91
N ALA A 182 -13.98 -15.83 0.89
CA ALA A 182 -12.53 -15.89 0.96
C ALA A 182 -11.92 -14.47 1.03
N THR A 183 -12.33 -13.57 0.14
CA THR A 183 -11.82 -12.19 0.13
C THR A 183 -12.24 -11.42 1.38
N LEU A 184 -13.49 -11.53 1.82
CA LEU A 184 -13.99 -10.78 2.98
C LEU A 184 -13.33 -11.20 4.31
N ASN A 185 -12.99 -12.48 4.46
CA ASN A 185 -12.50 -13.00 5.74
C ASN A 185 -10.99 -13.28 5.76
N ASN A 186 -10.37 -13.58 4.61
CA ASN A 186 -8.99 -14.06 4.55
C ASN A 186 -8.04 -13.10 3.83
N ASN A 187 -8.53 -12.17 3.01
CA ASN A 187 -7.65 -11.22 2.33
C ASN A 187 -7.00 -10.25 3.34
N VAL A 188 -5.68 -10.17 3.34
CA VAL A 188 -4.92 -9.38 4.31
C VAL A 188 -5.25 -7.89 4.25
N ILE A 189 -5.44 -7.35 3.04
CA ILE A 189 -5.74 -5.92 2.81
C ILE A 189 -7.14 -5.59 3.34
N ILE A 190 -8.13 -6.44 3.07
CA ILE A 190 -9.50 -6.27 3.58
C ILE A 190 -9.52 -6.35 5.11
N ASN A 191 -8.78 -7.28 5.70
CA ASN A 191 -8.69 -7.40 7.14
C ASN A 191 -8.01 -6.20 7.80
N GLU A 192 -7.00 -5.60 7.15
CA GLU A 192 -6.37 -4.34 7.58
C GLU A 192 -7.36 -3.18 7.54
N LEU A 193 -8.09 -3.02 6.42
CA LEU A 193 -9.11 -1.98 6.29
C LEU A 193 -10.23 -2.15 7.32
N LYS A 194 -10.74 -3.38 7.47
CA LYS A 194 -11.76 -3.72 8.47
C LYS A 194 -11.31 -3.37 9.88
N ARG A 195 -10.11 -3.78 10.29
CA ARG A 195 -9.58 -3.52 11.64
C ARG A 195 -9.47 -2.04 11.96
N ASN A 196 -9.16 -1.21 10.97
CA ASN A 196 -8.85 0.21 11.20
C ASN A 196 -10.00 1.17 10.87
N TYR A 197 -10.95 0.77 10.01
CA TYR A 197 -11.99 1.66 9.51
C TYR A 197 -13.42 1.22 9.85
N LYS A 198 -13.66 -0.04 10.26
CA LYS A 198 -15.03 -0.54 10.52
C LYS A 198 -15.83 0.39 11.45
N ASP A 199 -15.34 0.63 12.65
CA ASP A 199 -16.07 1.42 13.65
C ASP A 199 -16.32 2.85 13.18
N ARG A 200 -15.38 3.43 12.42
CA ARG A 200 -15.52 4.77 11.83
C ARG A 200 -16.61 4.78 10.76
N LEU A 201 -16.68 3.78 9.90
CA LEU A 201 -17.69 3.67 8.85
C LEU A 201 -19.08 3.39 9.45
N GLU A 202 -19.18 2.53 10.45
CA GLU A 202 -20.43 2.27 11.18
C GLU A 202 -20.93 3.52 11.90
N SER A 203 -20.05 4.22 12.61
CA SER A 203 -20.38 5.49 13.29
C SER A 203 -20.85 6.55 12.30
N ALA A 204 -20.17 6.68 11.15
CA ALA A 204 -20.54 7.63 10.10
C ALA A 204 -21.89 7.32 9.43
N LEU A 205 -22.36 6.09 9.54
CA LEU A 205 -23.70 5.67 9.10
C LEU A 205 -24.75 5.77 10.21
N GLY A 206 -24.40 6.27 11.40
CA GLY A 206 -25.31 6.38 12.54
C GLY A 206 -25.44 5.10 13.35
N GLY A 207 -24.38 4.29 13.42
CA GLY A 207 -24.20 3.28 14.48
C GLY A 207 -23.80 3.93 15.79
N LEU A 208 -24.39 3.48 16.90
CA LEU A 208 -23.98 3.88 18.25
C LEU A 208 -22.79 3.01 18.69
N ARG A 209 -21.82 3.62 19.38
CA ARG A 209 -20.70 2.94 20.05
C ARG A 209 -21.18 2.24 21.31
#